data_AF-B8ILW2-F1
#
_entry.id   AF-B8ILW2-F1
#
_cell.length_a   1.000
_cell.length_b   1.000
_cell.length_c   1.000
_cell.angle_alpha   90.00
_cell.angle_beta   90.00
_cell.angle_gamma   90.00
#
_symmetry.space_group_name_H-M   'P 1'
#
loop_
_entity.id
_entity.type
_entity.pdbx_description
1 polymer ?
#
loop_
_entity_poly.entity_id
_entity_poly.type
_entity_poly.pdbx_seq_one_letter_code
_entity_poly.pdbx_strand_id
1 'polypeptide(L)'
;MAPAKFRLDPAAPPRLTPEEEARLDAMTDAAITAAAEADPDNPPLTDEEIERGLFARDVRRTRKSLSLTQEGFAAALGIPLGTLRNWEQGRVRPDPALRALIRLVKDDPERAVRVLAVAS
;
A
#
# COMPACT_ATOMS: atom_id res chain seq x y z
N MET A 1 31.48 -5.18 7.75
CA MET A 1 31.06 -4.07 8.65
C MET A 1 29.83 -4.56 9.40
N ALA A 2 29.83 -4.59 10.74
CA ALA A 2 28.65 -5.00 11.51
C ALA A 2 27.57 -3.90 11.44
N PRO A 3 26.27 -4.21 11.27
CA PRO A 3 25.24 -3.20 11.19
C PRO A 3 25.04 -2.54 12.57
N ALA A 4 25.09 -1.21 12.62
CA ALA A 4 24.74 -0.45 13.82
C ALA A 4 23.24 -0.64 14.12
N LYS A 5 22.90 -1.15 15.31
CA LYS A 5 21.51 -1.30 15.75
C LYS A 5 21.08 -0.01 16.46
N PHE A 6 20.29 0.82 15.77
CA PHE A 6 19.60 1.94 16.40
C PHE A 6 18.56 1.40 17.39
N ARG A 7 18.56 1.89 18.64
CA ARG A 7 17.54 1.60 19.65
C ARG A 7 16.78 2.89 19.96
N LEU A 8 15.49 2.91 19.61
CA LEU A 8 14.59 4.01 19.94
C LEU A 8 14.22 3.95 21.43
N ASP A 9 14.43 5.05 22.16
CA ASP A 9 13.88 5.23 23.51
C ASP A 9 12.47 5.83 23.39
N PRO A 10 11.41 5.10 23.76
CA PRO A 10 10.05 5.61 23.68
C PRO A 10 9.76 6.74 24.68
N ALA A 11 10.54 6.87 25.76
CA ALA A 11 10.40 7.96 26.73
C ALA A 11 11.11 9.24 26.27
N ALA A 12 12.07 9.12 25.35
CA ALA A 12 12.85 10.23 24.81
C ALA A 12 13.07 10.03 23.30
N PRO A 13 12.02 10.13 22.46
CA PRO A 13 12.17 9.99 21.03
C PRO A 13 13.07 11.12 20.49
N PRO A 14 13.90 10.84 19.47
CA PRO A 14 14.66 11.88 18.79
C PRO A 14 13.68 12.92 18.23
N ARG A 15 14.00 14.19 18.46
CA ARG A 15 13.22 15.33 17.96
C ARG A 15 14.11 16.20 17.11
N LEU A 16 13.49 16.83 16.12
CA LEU A 16 14.14 17.90 15.36
C LEU A 16 14.34 19.10 16.28
N THR A 17 15.44 19.80 16.09
CA THR A 17 15.62 21.15 16.61
C THR A 17 14.67 22.10 15.88
N PRO A 18 14.33 23.26 16.48
CA PRO A 18 13.49 24.27 15.81
C PRO A 18 14.07 24.73 14.45
N GLU A 19 15.39 24.77 14.34
CA GLU A 19 16.09 25.13 13.10
C GLU A 19 15.94 24.06 12.01
N GLU A 20 16.07 22.78 12.37
CA GLU A 20 15.85 21.66 11.45
C GLU A 20 14.40 21.58 10.98
N GLU A 21 13.45 21.80 11.88
CA GLU A 21 12.01 21.85 11.57
C GLU A 21 11.70 22.99 10.61
N ALA A 22 12.15 24.22 10.92
CA ALA A 22 11.97 25.38 10.05
C ALA A 22 12.58 25.19 8.66
N ARG A 23 13.72 24.49 8.56
CA ARG A 23 14.35 24.14 7.28
C ARG A 23 13.47 23.19 6.45
N LEU A 24 12.86 22.18 7.09
CA LEU A 24 11.97 21.24 6.41
C LEU A 24 10.68 21.93 5.96
N ASP A 25 10.08 22.77 6.79
CA ASP A 25 8.86 23.51 6.47
C ASP A 25 9.06 24.52 5.33
N ALA A 26 10.25 25.12 5.23
CA ALA A 26 10.61 26.01 4.13
C ALA A 26 10.86 25.26 2.80
N MET A 27 10.97 23.93 2.81
CA MET A 27 11.29 23.14 1.63
C MET A 27 10.07 23.01 0.73
N THR A 28 10.09 23.73 -0.39
CA THR A 28 8.99 23.69 -1.37
C THR A 28 8.88 22.32 -2.04
N ASP A 29 7.67 21.96 -2.50
CA ASP A 29 7.44 20.74 -3.29
C ASP A 29 8.39 20.63 -4.49
N ALA A 30 8.66 21.75 -5.19
CA ALA A 30 9.58 21.77 -6.33
C ALA A 30 11.02 21.40 -5.92
N ALA A 31 11.48 21.89 -4.76
CA ALA A 31 12.80 21.54 -4.21
C ALA A 31 12.86 20.07 -3.76
N ILE A 32 11.78 19.54 -3.18
CA ILE A 32 11.66 18.12 -2.83
C ILE A 32 11.76 17.25 -4.08
N THR A 33 10.96 17.57 -5.11
CA THR A 33 10.96 16.81 -6.37
C THR A 33 12.32 16.86 -7.05
N ALA A 34 12.95 18.03 -7.16
CA ALA A 34 14.28 18.16 -7.77
C ALA A 34 15.35 17.35 -7.01
N ALA A 35 15.29 17.32 -5.67
CA ALA A 35 16.20 16.52 -4.86
C ALA A 35 16.00 15.01 -5.08
N ALA A 36 14.75 14.56 -5.17
CA ALA A 36 14.42 13.16 -5.47
C ALA A 36 14.85 12.76 -6.89
N GLU A 37 14.63 13.63 -7.89
CA GLU A 37 15.07 13.38 -9.28
C GLU A 37 16.59 13.29 -9.41
N ALA A 38 17.34 14.02 -8.58
CA ALA A 38 18.78 14.00 -8.55
C ALA A 38 19.38 12.78 -7.83
N ASP A 39 18.58 12.02 -7.06
CA ASP A 39 19.00 10.82 -6.32
C ASP A 39 18.65 9.53 -7.10
N PRO A 40 19.64 8.85 -7.72
CA PRO A 40 19.39 7.64 -8.50
C PRO A 40 18.85 6.45 -7.68
N ASP A 41 19.10 6.43 -6.36
CA ASP A 41 18.67 5.34 -5.48
C ASP A 41 17.26 5.57 -4.92
N ASN A 42 16.72 6.78 -5.03
CA ASN A 42 15.40 7.14 -4.53
C ASN A 42 14.65 8.14 -5.44
N PRO A 43 14.42 7.79 -6.73
CA PRO A 43 13.68 8.65 -7.64
C PRO A 43 12.18 8.72 -7.27
N PRO A 44 11.45 9.75 -7.72
CA PRO A 44 10.00 9.78 -7.63
C PRO A 44 9.37 8.55 -8.29
N LEU A 45 8.32 8.02 -7.68
CA LEU A 45 7.55 6.94 -8.28
C LEU A 45 6.83 7.41 -9.54
N THR A 46 6.78 6.55 -10.55
CA THR A 46 5.93 6.75 -11.73
C THR A 46 4.45 6.65 -11.38
N ASP A 47 3.57 7.22 -12.22
CA ASP A 47 2.12 7.11 -12.06
C ASP A 47 1.65 5.65 -11.99
N GLU A 48 2.28 4.76 -12.78
CA GLU A 48 1.96 3.32 -12.74
C GLU A 48 2.36 2.69 -11.40
N GLU A 49 3.53 3.04 -10.85
CA GLU A 49 3.96 2.54 -9.55
C GLU A 49 3.06 2.99 -8.41
N ILE A 50 2.66 4.27 -8.43
CA ILE A 50 1.68 4.83 -7.51
C ILE A 50 0.37 4.05 -7.63
N GLU A 51 -0.11 3.84 -8.85
CA GLU A 51 -1.34 3.13 -9.14
C GLU A 51 -1.32 1.67 -8.63
N ARG A 52 -0.24 0.92 -8.87
CA ARG A 52 -0.05 -0.44 -8.32
C ARG A 52 -0.05 -0.43 -6.80
N GLY A 53 0.63 0.52 -6.18
CA GLY A 53 0.71 0.66 -4.72
C GLY A 53 -0.63 0.97 -4.07
N LEU A 54 -1.39 1.90 -4.66
CA LEU A 54 -2.74 2.27 -4.20
C LEU A 54 -3.69 1.08 -4.32
N PHE A 55 -3.69 0.37 -5.44
CA PHE A 55 -4.51 -0.83 -5.61
C PHE A 55 -4.15 -1.92 -4.60
N ALA A 56 -2.87 -2.23 -4.43
CA ALA A 56 -2.40 -3.19 -3.45
C ALA A 56 -2.84 -2.84 -2.02
N ARG A 57 -2.79 -1.55 -1.67
CA ARG A 57 -3.31 -1.04 -0.39
C ARG A 57 -4.82 -1.26 -0.28
N ASP A 58 -5.58 -0.97 -1.31
CA ASP A 58 -7.04 -1.06 -1.28
C ASP A 58 -7.52 -2.51 -1.21
N VAL A 59 -6.88 -3.45 -1.91
CA VAL A 59 -7.13 -4.90 -1.77
C VAL A 59 -6.89 -5.35 -0.33
N ARG A 60 -5.73 -5.03 0.25
CA ARG A 60 -5.39 -5.39 1.64
C ARG A 60 -6.37 -4.82 2.65
N ARG A 61 -6.78 -3.56 2.47
CA ARG A 61 -7.74 -2.88 3.35
C ARG A 61 -9.11 -3.55 3.28
N THR A 62 -9.58 -3.84 2.07
CA THR A 62 -10.88 -4.51 1.83
C THR A 62 -10.91 -5.90 2.45
N ARG A 63 -9.84 -6.69 2.30
CA ARG A 63 -9.73 -7.98 2.99
C ARG A 63 -9.75 -7.83 4.51
N LYS A 64 -8.98 -6.88 5.05
CA LYS A 64 -8.89 -6.66 6.50
C LYS A 64 -10.20 -6.19 7.10
N SER A 65 -10.99 -5.37 6.40
CA SER A 65 -12.32 -4.95 6.88
C SER A 65 -13.31 -6.13 6.97
N LEU A 66 -13.09 -7.18 6.18
CA LEU A 66 -13.83 -8.43 6.24
C LEU A 66 -13.29 -9.42 7.29
N SER A 67 -12.21 -9.08 7.99
CA SER A 67 -11.51 -9.97 8.95
C SER A 67 -11.06 -11.31 8.35
N LEU A 68 -10.76 -11.34 7.05
CA LEU A 68 -10.33 -12.55 6.35
C LEU A 68 -8.80 -12.67 6.25
N THR A 69 -8.31 -13.92 6.32
CA THR A 69 -6.93 -14.27 5.95
C THR A 69 -6.74 -14.12 4.43
N GLN A 70 -5.49 -14.14 3.94
CA GLN A 70 -5.25 -14.13 2.50
C GLN A 70 -5.90 -15.35 1.83
N GLU A 71 -5.79 -16.53 2.45
CA GLU A 71 -6.39 -17.77 2.00
C GLU A 71 -7.92 -17.66 1.95
N GLY A 72 -8.53 -17.14 3.01
CA GLY A 72 -9.99 -16.98 3.08
C GLY A 72 -10.52 -15.97 2.07
N PHE A 73 -9.81 -14.88 1.83
CA PHE A 73 -10.21 -13.89 0.83
C PHE A 73 -9.98 -14.37 -0.60
N ALA A 74 -8.88 -15.09 -0.86
CA ALA A 74 -8.63 -15.70 -2.16
C ALA A 74 -9.72 -16.74 -2.49
N ALA A 75 -10.06 -17.59 -1.52
CA ALA A 75 -11.17 -18.54 -1.63
C ALA A 75 -12.50 -17.83 -1.85
N ALA A 76 -12.78 -16.77 -1.06
CA ALA A 76 -13.99 -15.98 -1.23
C ALA A 76 -14.07 -15.35 -2.62
N LEU A 77 -12.98 -14.91 -3.23
CA LEU A 77 -12.98 -14.35 -4.60
C LEU A 77 -12.92 -15.42 -5.71
N GLY A 78 -12.74 -16.71 -5.37
CA GLY A 78 -12.52 -17.77 -6.35
C GLY A 78 -11.20 -17.66 -7.12
N ILE A 79 -10.16 -17.08 -6.53
CA ILE A 79 -8.86 -16.87 -7.18
C ILE A 79 -7.73 -17.65 -6.48
N PRO A 80 -6.65 -18.02 -7.18
CA PRO A 80 -5.48 -18.61 -6.54
C PRO A 80 -4.86 -17.66 -5.50
N LEU A 81 -4.38 -18.20 -4.38
CA LEU A 81 -3.69 -17.44 -3.34
C LEU A 81 -2.48 -16.64 -3.89
N GLY A 82 -1.75 -17.22 -4.84
CA GLY A 82 -0.64 -16.53 -5.52
C GLY A 82 -1.09 -15.27 -6.25
N THR A 83 -2.27 -15.30 -6.87
CA THR A 83 -2.88 -14.14 -7.55
C THR A 83 -3.19 -13.04 -6.55
N LEU A 84 -3.86 -13.36 -5.42
CA LEU A 84 -4.12 -12.39 -4.37
C LEU A 84 -2.82 -11.79 -3.82
N ARG A 85 -1.78 -12.61 -3.59
CA ARG A 85 -0.48 -12.14 -3.10
C ARG A 85 0.17 -11.17 -4.09
N ASN A 86 0.11 -11.45 -5.39
CA ASN A 86 0.61 -10.54 -6.41
C ASN A 86 -0.14 -9.20 -6.39
N TRP A 87 -1.45 -9.20 -6.20
CA TRP A 87 -2.25 -7.98 -6.06
C TRP A 87 -1.86 -7.20 -4.80
N GLU A 88 -1.84 -7.87 -3.63
CA GLU A 88 -1.50 -7.24 -2.35
C GLU A 88 -0.05 -6.78 -2.26
N GLN A 89 0.84 -7.26 -3.11
CA GLN A 89 2.23 -6.82 -3.20
C GLN A 89 2.46 -5.75 -4.29
N GLY A 90 1.44 -5.37 -5.06
CA GLY A 90 1.57 -4.38 -6.14
C GLY A 90 2.38 -4.88 -7.33
N ARG A 91 2.46 -6.21 -7.53
CA ARG A 91 3.18 -6.83 -8.65
C ARG A 91 2.39 -6.84 -9.96
N VAL A 92 1.13 -6.41 -9.91
CA VAL A 92 0.20 -6.40 -11.05
C VAL A 92 -0.37 -5.01 -11.21
N ARG A 93 -0.38 -4.51 -12.45
CA ARG A 93 -1.15 -3.33 -12.81
C ARG A 93 -2.63 -3.71 -12.92
N PRO A 94 -3.52 -3.12 -12.13
CA PRO A 94 -4.92 -3.50 -12.14
C PRO A 94 -5.62 -2.92 -13.37
N ASP A 95 -6.24 -3.79 -14.16
CA ASP A 95 -7.14 -3.37 -15.22
C ASP A 95 -8.44 -2.74 -14.63
N PRO A 96 -9.27 -2.09 -15.46
CA PRO A 96 -10.52 -1.48 -15.01
C PRO A 96 -11.49 -2.47 -14.34
N ALA A 97 -11.52 -3.73 -14.76
CA ALA A 97 -12.42 -4.75 -14.21
C ALA A 97 -11.99 -5.17 -12.79
N LEU A 98 -10.69 -5.38 -12.55
CA LEU A 98 -10.17 -5.65 -11.20
C LEU A 98 -10.51 -4.51 -10.22
N ARG A 99 -10.41 -3.25 -10.67
CA ARG A 99 -10.77 -2.10 -9.83
C ARG A 99 -12.25 -2.07 -9.51
N ALA A 100 -13.09 -2.33 -10.52
CA ALA A 100 -14.53 -2.40 -10.33
C ALA A 100 -14.90 -3.51 -9.34
N LEU A 101 -14.27 -4.68 -9.44
CA LEU A 101 -14.45 -5.78 -8.49
C LEU A 101 -14.10 -5.35 -7.06
N ILE A 102 -12.91 -4.81 -6.82
CA ILE A 102 -12.51 -4.40 -5.47
C ILE A 102 -13.40 -3.28 -4.93
N ARG A 103 -13.83 -2.35 -5.79
CA ARG A 103 -14.78 -1.30 -5.40
C ARG A 103 -16.14 -1.88 -5.00
N LEU A 104 -16.65 -2.86 -5.74
CA LEU A 104 -17.90 -3.56 -5.43
C LEU A 104 -17.81 -4.31 -4.10
N VAL A 105 -16.72 -5.05 -3.88
CA VAL A 105 -16.48 -5.79 -2.63
C VAL A 105 -16.38 -4.83 -1.43
N LYS A 106 -15.82 -3.64 -1.63
CA LYS A 106 -15.71 -2.62 -0.59
C LYS A 106 -17.07 -1.95 -0.28
N ASP A 107 -17.92 -1.78 -1.29
CA ASP A 107 -19.21 -1.10 -1.16
C ASP A 107 -20.26 -1.95 -0.44
N ASP A 108 -20.35 -3.24 -0.78
CA ASP A 108 -21.26 -4.20 -0.12
C ASP A 108 -20.52 -5.50 0.24
N PRO A 109 -19.72 -5.49 1.33
CA PRO A 109 -18.84 -6.60 1.67
C PRO A 109 -19.61 -7.88 2.02
N GLU A 110 -20.77 -7.77 2.68
CA GLU A 110 -21.59 -8.92 3.02
C GLU A 110 -22.19 -9.58 1.78
N ARG A 111 -22.73 -8.79 0.84
CA ARG A 111 -23.25 -9.33 -0.42
C ARG A 111 -22.13 -9.89 -1.27
N ALA A 112 -20.97 -9.26 -1.32
CA ALA A 112 -19.82 -9.78 -2.04
C ALA A 112 -19.40 -11.15 -1.50
N VAL A 113 -19.28 -11.30 -0.17
CA VAL A 113 -19.02 -12.60 0.46
C VAL A 113 -20.11 -13.61 0.10
N ARG A 114 -21.40 -13.25 0.17
CA ARG A 114 -22.50 -14.16 -0.20
C ARG A 114 -22.46 -14.59 -1.67
N VAL A 115 -22.27 -13.66 -2.59
CA VAL A 115 -22.27 -13.94 -4.04
C VAL A 115 -21.09 -14.82 -4.43
N LEU A 116 -19.92 -14.53 -3.86
CA LEU A 116 -18.70 -15.19 -4.28
C LEU A 116 -18.48 -16.53 -3.54
N ALA A 117 -19.05 -16.72 -2.35
CA ALA A 117 -19.06 -18.01 -1.65
C ALA A 117 -19.91 -19.10 -2.34
N VAL A 118 -20.77 -18.73 -3.30
CA VAL A 118 -21.66 -19.67 -4.02
C VAL A 118 -20.96 -20.28 -5.25
N ALA A 119 -19.83 -19.71 -5.68
CA ALA A 119 -19.02 -20.29 -6.74
C ALA A 119 -18.03 -21.31 -6.16
N SER A 120 -18.50 -22.51 -5.86
CA SER A 120 -17.68 -23.68 -5.48
C SER A 120 -18.12 -24.91 -6.24
#